data_AF-A0AA37QGE5-F1
#
_entry.id   AF-A0AA37QGE5-F1
#
_cell.length_a   1.000
_cell.length_b   1.000
_cell.length_c   1.000
_cell.angle_alpha   90.00
_cell.angle_beta   90.00
_cell.angle_gamma   90.00
#
_symmetry.space_group_name_H-M   'P 1'
#
loop_
_entity.id
_entity.type
_entity.pdbx_description
1 polymer ?
#
loop_
_entity_poly.entity_id
_entity_poly.type
_entity_poly.pdbx_seq_one_letter_code
_entity_poly.pdbx_strand_id
1 'polypeptide(L)'
;MMIARRADTRARADFATWKMIAKLNGASGLPPAAQEFLASYKTRLTDMTEHEATEATIREMYKAYYAEMGGGGAPPEVKPAKAEPVTDNVTAFRKLPPKPKAAQSGPATHRQLPAALIFVGLCAVYVALRLYWP
;
A
#
# COMPACT_ATOMS: atom_id res chain seq x y z
N MET A 1 3.35 -20.95 -19.50
CA MET A 1 3.36 -19.47 -19.61
C MET A 1 2.37 -18.75 -18.68
N MET A 2 1.25 -19.38 -18.26
CA MET A 2 0.26 -18.73 -17.38
C MET A 2 0.77 -18.44 -15.96
N ILE A 3 1.63 -19.29 -15.39
CA ILE A 3 2.15 -19.14 -14.02
C ILE A 3 3.03 -17.88 -13.91
N ALA A 4 3.87 -17.62 -14.90
CA ALA A 4 4.69 -16.41 -14.94
C ALA A 4 3.84 -15.14 -14.98
N ARG A 5 2.82 -15.11 -15.84
CA ARG A 5 1.89 -13.98 -15.93
C ARG A 5 1.08 -13.79 -14.64
N ARG A 6 0.66 -14.89 -14.01
CA ARG A 6 -0.07 -14.86 -12.72
C ARG A 6 0.81 -14.36 -11.58
N ALA A 7 2.07 -14.80 -11.53
CA ALA A 7 3.04 -14.36 -10.54
C ALA A 7 3.39 -12.87 -10.70
N ASP A 8 3.58 -12.37 -11.92
CA ASP A 8 3.83 -10.93 -12.18
C ASP A 8 2.61 -10.08 -11.80
N THR A 9 1.41 -10.51 -12.22
CA THR A 9 0.15 -9.81 -11.87
C THR A 9 -0.04 -9.76 -10.36
N ARG A 10 0.22 -10.88 -9.67
CA ARG A 10 0.14 -10.96 -8.21
C ARG A 10 1.19 -10.06 -7.54
N ALA A 11 2.44 -10.11 -8.00
CA ALA A 11 3.52 -9.29 -7.46
C ALA A 11 3.20 -7.79 -7.56
N ARG A 12 2.69 -7.34 -8.71
CA ARG A 12 2.28 -5.94 -8.93
C ARG A 12 1.12 -5.53 -8.03
N ALA A 13 0.10 -6.37 -7.91
CA ALA A 13 -1.08 -6.11 -7.08
C ALA A 13 -0.71 -6.06 -5.59
N ASP A 14 0.00 -7.07 -5.11
CA ASP A 14 0.43 -7.18 -3.71
C ASP A 14 1.34 -6.00 -3.34
N PHE A 15 2.31 -5.63 -4.20
CA PHE A 15 3.19 -4.48 -3.95
C PHE A 15 2.42 -3.15 -3.84
N ALA A 16 1.45 -2.91 -4.73
CA ALA A 16 0.62 -1.70 -4.68
C ALA A 16 -0.22 -1.64 -3.40
N THR A 17 -0.85 -2.75 -3.02
CA THR A 17 -1.61 -2.87 -1.77
C THR A 17 -0.70 -2.65 -0.56
N TRP A 18 0.49 -3.24 -0.55
CA TRP A 18 1.44 -3.10 0.54
C TRP A 18 1.97 -1.69 0.70
N LYS A 19 2.29 -0.98 -0.39
CA LYS A 19 2.64 0.45 -0.34
C LYS A 19 1.50 1.28 0.25
N MET A 20 0.25 0.98 -0.12
CA MET A 20 -0.92 1.66 0.44
C MET A 20 -1.07 1.40 1.94
N ILE A 21 -1.02 0.13 2.38
CA ILE A 21 -1.14 -0.23 3.80
C ILE A 21 0.00 0.38 4.62
N ALA A 22 1.22 0.33 4.12
CA ALA A 22 2.39 0.89 4.79
C ALA A 22 2.28 2.42 4.96
N LYS A 23 1.62 3.11 4.04
CA LYS A 23 1.32 4.55 4.15
C LYS A 23 0.25 4.85 5.20
N LEU A 24 -0.70 3.94 5.41
CA LEU A 24 -1.82 4.13 6.34
C LEU A 24 -1.47 3.75 7.79
N ASN A 25 -0.89 2.56 7.98
CA ASN A 25 -0.70 1.94 9.30
C ASN A 25 0.77 1.67 9.65
N GLY A 26 1.71 2.12 8.81
CA GLY A 26 3.11 1.74 8.92
C GLY A 26 3.38 0.31 8.43
N ALA A 27 4.66 -0.06 8.29
CA ALA A 27 5.05 -1.36 7.77
C ALA A 27 4.67 -2.53 8.68
N SER A 28 4.48 -2.28 9.98
CA SER A 28 4.12 -3.26 11.01
C SER A 28 2.76 -3.93 10.81
N GLY A 29 1.86 -3.32 10.02
CA GLY A 29 0.56 -3.91 9.68
C GLY A 29 0.60 -4.96 8.55
N LEU A 30 1.78 -5.21 7.97
CA LEU A 30 1.95 -6.16 6.87
C LEU A 30 2.56 -7.49 7.32
N PRO A 31 2.37 -8.58 6.54
CA PRO A 31 3.05 -9.85 6.77
C PRO A 31 4.59 -9.70 6.79
N PRO A 32 5.34 -10.54 7.53
CA PRO A 32 6.80 -10.42 7.64
C PRO A 32 7.54 -10.36 6.30
N ALA A 33 7.17 -11.22 5.34
CA ALA A 33 7.76 -11.21 4.00
C ALA A 33 7.54 -9.87 3.27
N ALA A 34 6.36 -9.25 3.43
CA ALA A 34 6.07 -7.96 2.84
C ALA A 34 6.85 -6.81 3.50
N GLN A 35 7.16 -6.94 4.80
CA GLN A 35 8.02 -5.99 5.50
C GLN A 35 9.45 -6.02 4.96
N GLU A 36 10.00 -7.21 4.71
CA GLU A 36 11.32 -7.38 4.09
C GLU A 36 11.38 -6.76 2.70
N PHE A 37 10.39 -7.01 1.84
CA PHE A 37 10.33 -6.38 0.51
C PHE A 37 10.19 -4.86 0.58
N LEU A 38 9.44 -4.33 1.54
CA LEU A 38 9.34 -2.87 1.72
C LEU A 38 10.61 -2.26 2.32
N ALA A 39 11.34 -3.00 3.16
CA ALA A 39 12.63 -2.58 3.66
C ALA A 39 13.67 -2.53 2.53
N SER A 40 13.76 -3.57 1.71
CA SER A 40 14.65 -3.60 0.54
C SER A 40 14.28 -2.52 -0.48
N TYR A 41 12.98 -2.27 -0.69
CA TYR A 41 12.49 -1.15 -1.51
C TYR A 41 12.96 0.20 -0.98
N LYS A 42 12.87 0.45 0.33
CA LYS A 42 13.36 1.70 0.94
C LYS A 42 14.86 1.88 0.80
N THR A 43 15.64 0.80 0.93
CA THR A 43 17.09 0.83 0.66
C THR A 43 17.34 1.16 -0.81
N ARG A 44 16.62 0.55 -1.75
CA ARG A 44 16.76 0.89 -3.18
C ARG A 44 16.41 2.36 -3.46
N LEU A 45 15.44 2.95 -2.78
CA LEU A 45 15.09 4.37 -2.94
C LEU A 45 16.22 5.35 -2.57
N THR A 46 17.27 4.94 -1.85
CA THR A 46 18.40 5.84 -1.56
C THR A 46 19.27 6.07 -2.79
N ASP A 47 19.33 5.07 -3.68
CA ASP A 47 20.31 5.04 -4.78
C ASP A 47 19.67 5.18 -6.16
N MET A 48 18.35 4.90 -6.29
CA MET A 48 17.64 4.89 -7.57
C MET A 48 16.26 5.54 -7.49
N THR A 49 15.68 5.84 -8.66
CA THR A 49 14.38 6.54 -8.76
C THR A 49 13.23 5.67 -8.25
N GLU A 50 12.12 6.30 -7.84
CA GLU A 50 10.97 5.57 -7.30
C GLU A 50 10.42 4.52 -8.28
N HIS A 51 10.44 4.83 -9.57
CA HIS A 51 9.99 3.93 -10.63
C HIS A 51 10.91 2.71 -10.76
N GLU A 52 12.23 2.92 -10.77
CA GLU A 52 13.21 1.84 -10.89
C GLU A 52 13.21 0.94 -9.64
N ALA A 53 13.17 1.53 -8.44
CA ALA A 53 13.08 0.80 -7.19
C ALA A 53 11.81 -0.07 -7.14
N THR A 54 10.70 0.47 -7.66
CA THR A 54 9.41 -0.24 -7.72
C THR A 54 9.49 -1.44 -8.66
N GLU A 55 9.94 -1.24 -9.91
CA GLU A 55 10.05 -2.34 -10.87
C GLU A 55 11.08 -3.39 -10.42
N ALA A 56 12.18 -2.98 -9.79
CA ALA A 56 13.18 -3.90 -9.27
C ALA A 56 12.63 -4.76 -8.12
N THR A 57 11.82 -4.18 -7.23
CA THR A 57 11.17 -4.91 -6.14
C THR A 57 10.08 -5.84 -6.66
N ILE A 58 9.27 -5.40 -7.62
CA ILE A 58 8.25 -6.23 -8.29
C ILE A 58 8.89 -7.43 -8.98
N ARG A 59 10.03 -7.25 -9.65
CA ARG A 59 10.79 -8.37 -10.26
C ARG A 59 11.26 -9.37 -9.21
N GLU A 60 11.71 -8.91 -8.05
CA GLU A 60 12.16 -9.78 -6.96
C GLU A 60 11.00 -10.59 -6.39
N MET A 61 9.87 -9.93 -6.11
CA MET A 61 8.62 -10.59 -5.68
C MET A 61 8.10 -11.57 -6.73
N TYR A 62 8.18 -11.22 -8.01
CA TYR A 62 7.82 -12.10 -9.12
C TYR A 62 8.63 -13.40 -9.10
N LYS A 63 9.95 -13.33 -8.89
CA LYS A 63 10.80 -14.52 -8.79
C LYS A 63 10.39 -15.41 -7.62
N ALA A 64 10.13 -14.81 -6.46
CA ALA A 64 9.66 -15.55 -5.28
C ALA A 64 8.33 -16.26 -5.54
N TYR A 65 7.34 -15.55 -6.09
CA TYR A 65 6.03 -16.11 -6.42
C TYR A 65 6.05 -17.13 -7.56
N TYR A 66 6.95 -16.97 -8.53
CA TYR A 66 7.12 -17.96 -9.58
C TYR A 66 7.65 -19.29 -9.02
N ALA A 67 8.63 -19.23 -8.13
CA ALA A 67 9.17 -20.41 -7.44
C ALA A 67 8.11 -21.08 -6.54
N GLU A 68 7.37 -20.29 -5.75
CA GLU A 68 6.27 -20.80 -4.91
C GLU A 68 5.15 -21.48 -5.71
N MET A 69 4.82 -20.96 -6.90
CA MET A 69 3.78 -21.54 -7.77
C MET A 69 4.25 -22.77 -8.57
N GLY A 70 5.40 -23.37 -8.21
CA GLY A 70 5.93 -24.56 -8.87
C GLY A 70 6.60 -24.28 -10.22
N GLY A 71 7.00 -23.03 -10.48
CA GLY A 71 7.82 -22.67 -11.62
C GLY A 71 9.26 -23.17 -11.44
N GLY A 72 9.67 -24.16 -12.23
CA GLY A 72 11.06 -24.64 -12.28
C GLY A 72 11.93 -23.77 -13.18
N GLY A 73 13.16 -23.46 -12.72
CA GLY A 73 14.17 -22.74 -13.49
C GLY A 73 14.08 -21.21 -13.43
N ALA A 74 14.85 -20.53 -14.27
CA ALA A 74 14.85 -19.07 -14.34
C ALA A 74 13.47 -18.56 -14.82
N PRO A 75 12.80 -17.66 -14.07
CA PRO A 75 11.49 -17.15 -14.46
C PRO A 75 11.57 -16.47 -15.84
N PRO A 76 10.72 -16.85 -16.81
CA PRO A 76 10.76 -16.24 -18.13
C PRO A 76 10.43 -14.75 -18.04
N GLU A 77 11.19 -13.92 -18.75
CA GLU A 77 11.03 -12.47 -18.68
C GLU A 77 9.64 -12.06 -19.18
N VAL A 78 8.77 -11.69 -18.24
CA VAL A 78 7.44 -11.19 -18.55
C VAL A 78 7.62 -9.74 -18.97
N LYS A 79 7.61 -9.48 -20.28
CA LYS A 79 7.50 -8.11 -20.78
C LYS A 79 6.25 -7.49 -20.15
N PRO A 80 6.34 -6.35 -19.47
CA PRO A 80 5.17 -5.69 -18.93
C PRO A 80 4.21 -5.50 -20.09
N ALA A 81 3.02 -6.10 -19.99
CA ALA A 81 1.99 -5.89 -20.98
C ALA A 81 1.78 -4.38 -21.06
N LYS A 82 2.05 -3.80 -22.23
CA LYS A 82 1.70 -2.43 -22.54
C LYS A 82 0.24 -2.30 -22.09
N ALA A 83 -0.04 -1.39 -21.17
CA ALA A 83 -1.40 -1.12 -20.75
C ALA A 83 -2.14 -0.62 -21.99
N GLU A 84 -2.72 -1.54 -22.74
CA GLU A 84 -3.71 -1.18 -23.75
C GLU A 84 -4.82 -0.51 -22.96
N PRO A 85 -5.11 0.76 -23.22
CA PRO A 85 -6.23 1.41 -22.58
C PRO A 85 -7.45 0.59 -22.98
N VAL A 86 -8.11 -0.05 -22.01
CA VAL A 86 -9.40 -0.69 -22.22
C VAL A 86 -10.38 0.46 -22.47
N THR A 87 -10.44 0.92 -23.71
CA THR A 87 -11.26 2.07 -24.12
C THR A 87 -12.72 1.71 -24.29
N ASP A 88 -13.13 0.46 -24.07
CA ASP A 88 -14.39 0.00 -24.64
C ASP A 88 -15.16 -0.98 -23.76
N ASN A 89 -15.38 -0.62 -22.49
CA ASN A 89 -16.38 -1.27 -21.62
C ASN A 89 -16.97 -0.32 -20.56
N VAL A 90 -17.01 0.99 -20.81
CA VAL A 90 -17.73 1.94 -19.94
C VAL A 90 -19.15 2.08 -20.47
N THR A 91 -20.06 1.20 -20.06
CA THR A 91 -21.49 1.51 -20.15
C THR A 91 -21.73 2.76 -19.30
N ALA A 92 -22.09 3.87 -19.94
CA ALA A 92 -22.39 5.13 -19.26
C ALA A 92 -23.31 4.87 -18.07
N PHE A 93 -22.89 5.28 -16.87
CA PHE A 93 -23.69 5.21 -15.65
C PHE A 93 -25.07 5.82 -15.93
N ARG A 94 -26.10 4.97 -16.03
CA ARG A 94 -27.49 5.41 -16.13
C ARG A 94 -27.81 6.12 -14.82
N LYS A 95 -27.83 7.46 -14.84
CA LYS A 95 -28.23 8.29 -13.71
C LYS A 95 -29.63 7.87 -13.26
N LEU A 96 -29.73 7.27 -12.07
CA LEU A 96 -31.02 7.12 -11.40
C LEU A 96 -31.58 8.52 -11.11
N PRO A 97 -32.91 8.73 -11.21
CA PRO A 97 -33.52 10.04 -10.96
C PRO A 97 -33.23 10.51 -9.53
N PRO A 98 -32.98 11.81 -9.32
CA PRO A 98 -32.57 12.34 -8.03
C PRO A 98 -33.68 12.17 -6.99
N LYS A 99 -33.37 11.45 -5.91
CA LYS A 99 -34.24 11.34 -4.73
C LYS A 99 -34.26 12.70 -4.01
N PRO A 100 -35.42 13.20 -3.56
CA PRO A 100 -35.52 14.53 -2.93
C PRO A 100 -34.65 14.60 -1.66
N LYS A 101 -33.95 15.73 -1.51
CA LYS A 101 -33.04 16.05 -0.40
C LYS A 101 -33.79 15.96 0.93
N ALA A 102 -33.42 14.99 1.76
CA ALA A 102 -33.68 15.09 3.20
C ALA A 102 -32.72 16.14 3.77
N ALA A 103 -33.29 17.10 4.51
CA ALA A 103 -32.56 18.19 5.15
C ALA A 103 -31.47 17.65 6.07
N GLN A 104 -30.21 18.00 5.81
CA GLN A 104 -29.13 17.81 6.77
C GLN A 104 -29.16 18.97 7.76
N SER A 105 -29.75 18.71 8.92
CA SER A 105 -29.56 19.51 10.12
C SER A 105 -28.20 19.20 10.73
N GLY A 106 -27.40 20.24 11.00
CA GLY A 106 -26.35 20.21 12.03
C GLY A 106 -24.93 20.54 11.54
N PRO A 107 -24.24 21.50 12.17
CA PRO A 107 -22.86 21.81 11.85
C PRO A 107 -21.94 20.64 12.26
N ALA A 108 -21.09 20.20 11.33
CA ALA A 108 -20.00 19.28 11.63
C ALA A 108 -18.94 20.01 12.47
N THR A 109 -19.13 20.02 13.79
CA THR A 109 -18.07 20.41 14.73
C THR A 109 -16.96 19.37 14.64
N HIS A 110 -15.94 19.66 13.83
CA HIS A 110 -14.67 18.95 13.85
C HIS A 110 -14.15 18.97 15.29
N ARG A 111 -14.24 17.82 15.96
CA ARG A 111 -13.91 17.66 17.37
C ARG A 111 -12.38 17.78 17.48
N GLN A 112 -11.88 18.99 17.69
CA GLN A 112 -10.48 19.38 17.93
C GLN A 112 -9.88 18.78 19.23
N LEU A 113 -10.60 17.90 19.92
CA LEU A 113 -10.23 17.35 21.21
C LEU A 113 -9.19 16.20 21.18
N PRO A 114 -9.01 15.37 20.13
CA PRO A 114 -8.13 14.21 20.24
C PRO A 114 -6.65 14.61 20.29
N ALA A 115 -6.23 15.63 19.52
CA ALA A 115 -4.82 16.02 19.46
C ALA A 115 -4.30 16.63 20.77
N ALA A 116 -5.09 17.49 21.41
CA ALA A 116 -4.70 18.13 22.67
C ALA A 116 -4.59 17.11 23.82
N LEU A 117 -5.50 16.13 23.89
CA LEU A 117 -5.47 15.09 24.91
C LEU A 117 -4.25 14.16 24.75
N ILE A 118 -3.89 13.81 23.52
CA ILE A 118 -2.68 13.02 23.24
C ILE A 118 -1.43 13.77 23.70
N PHE A 119 -1.33 15.07 23.41
CA PHE A 119 -0.18 15.90 23.78
C PHE A 119 -0.01 16.00 25.31
N VAL A 120 -1.09 16.27 26.04
CA VAL A 120 -1.07 16.33 27.51
C VAL A 120 -0.66 14.98 28.11
N GLY A 121 -1.19 13.87 27.59
CA GLY A 121 -0.80 12.52 28.03
C GLY A 121 0.69 12.25 27.82
N LEU A 122 1.25 12.66 26.67
CA LEU A 122 2.67 12.48 26.36
C LEU A 122 3.58 13.29 27.31
N CYS A 123 3.21 14.54 27.62
CA CYS A 123 3.93 15.37 28.59
C CYS A 123 3.90 14.75 29.99
N ALA A 124 2.76 14.24 30.44
CA ALA A 124 2.64 13.61 31.76
C ALA A 124 3.54 12.38 31.89
N VAL A 125 3.59 11.53 30.86
CA VAL A 125 4.48 10.36 30.82
C VAL A 125 5.95 10.78 30.83
N TYR A 126 6.33 11.80 30.05
CA TYR A 126 7.70 12.31 30.04
C TYR A 126 8.14 12.83 31.41
N VAL A 127 7.29 13.61 32.08
CA VAL A 127 7.59 14.13 33.42
C VAL A 127 7.68 12.98 34.42
N ALA A 128 6.75 12.02 34.39
CA ALA A 128 6.79 10.86 35.28
C ALA A 128 8.08 10.05 35.08
N LEU A 129 8.47 9.77 33.84
CA LEU A 129 9.73 9.07 33.56
C LEU A 129 10.93 9.86 34.07
N ARG A 130 10.97 11.18 33.85
CA ARG A 130 12.09 12.00 34.31
C ARG A 130 12.16 12.16 35.84
N LEU A 131 11.02 12.06 36.52
CA LEU A 131 10.96 12.20 37.98
C LEU A 131 11.25 10.87 38.70
N TYR A 132 10.78 9.75 38.15
CA TYR A 132 11.00 8.41 38.71
C TYR A 132 12.29 7.74 38.23
N TRP A 133 12.85 8.20 37.11
CA TRP A 133 14.13 7.74 36.56
C TRP A 133 15.04 8.95 36.28
N PRO A 134 15.67 9.53 37.32
CA PRO A 134 16.56 10.68 37.19
C PRO A 134 17.84 10.36 36.40
#